data_AF-A0A6G6Z5H1-F1
#
_entry.id   AF-A0A6G6Z5H1-F1
#
_cell.length_a   1.000
_cell.length_b   1.000
_cell.length_c   1.000
_cell.angle_alpha   90.00
_cell.angle_beta   90.00
_cell.angle_gamma   90.00
#
_symmetry.space_group_name_H-M   'P 1'
#
loop_
_entity.id
_entity.type
_entity.pdbx_description
1 polymer ?
#
loop_
_entity_poly.entity_id
_entity_poly.type
_entity_poly.pdbx_seq_one_letter_code
_entity_poly.pdbx_strand_id
1 'polypeptide(L)' 'MKTVWIYTDAAKKVGDEDHIKVFATIEAAEKWFEENDPEGMAFEYEVLE' A
#
# COMPACT_ATOMS: atom_id res chain seq x y z
N MET A 1 0.27 18.49 -6.50
CA MET A 1 -0.33 17.52 -5.57
C MET A 1 0.46 16.23 -5.70
N LYS A 2 1.02 15.73 -4.60
CA LYS A 2 1.74 14.45 -4.57
C LYS A 2 0.84 13.45 -3.88
N THR A 3 0.51 12.36 -4.56
CA THR A 3 -0.27 11.28 -3.97
C THR A 3 0.59 10.03 -3.80
N VAL A 4 0.15 9.16 -2.91
CA VAL A 4 0.75 7.85 -2.65
C VAL A 4 -0.35 6.81 -2.51
N TRP A 5 -0.02 5.56 -2.75
CA TRP A 5 -0.93 4.42 -2.59
C TRP A 5 -0.54 3.66 -1.34
N ILE A 6 -1.50 3.47 -0.43
CA ILE A 6 -1.26 2.84 0.86
C ILE A 6 -2.03 1.51 0.90
N TYR A 7 -1.30 0.43 1.07
CA TYR A 7 -1.80 -0.90 1.40
C TYR A 7 -1.69 -1.13 2.91
N THR A 8 -2.70 -1.80 3.48
CA THR A 8 -2.71 -2.21 4.89
C THR A 8 -2.88 -3.72 4.96
N ASP A 9 -1.91 -4.42 5.54
CA ASP A 9 -2.03 -5.85 5.81
C ASP A 9 -2.84 -6.04 7.10
N ALA A 10 -4.10 -6.47 6.95
CA ALA A 10 -5.03 -6.71 8.05
C ALA A 10 -4.66 -7.94 8.91
N ALA A 11 -3.78 -8.82 8.42
CA ALA A 11 -3.24 -9.93 9.21
C ALA A 11 -2.15 -9.47 10.19
N LYS A 12 -1.56 -8.29 9.96
CA LYS A 12 -0.50 -7.71 10.79
C LYS A 12 -1.08 -6.73 11.81
N LYS A 13 -0.44 -6.66 12.97
CA LYS A 13 -0.86 -5.73 14.04
C LYS A 13 -0.35 -4.32 13.74
N VAL A 14 -1.08 -3.32 14.22
CA VAL A 14 -0.60 -1.93 14.22
C VAL A 14 0.76 -1.85 14.93
N GLY A 15 1.75 -1.31 14.23
CA GLY A 15 3.14 -1.21 14.69
C GLY A 15 4.07 -2.31 14.18
N ASP A 16 3.55 -3.34 13.51
CA ASP A 16 4.35 -4.28 12.72
C ASP A 16 4.93 -3.56 11.49
N GLU A 17 6.18 -3.87 11.13
CA GLU A 17 6.87 -3.25 10.00
C GLU A 17 6.19 -3.56 8.66
N ASP A 18 5.52 -4.70 8.56
CA ASP A 18 4.79 -5.12 7.36
C ASP A 18 3.33 -4.66 7.34
N HIS A 19 2.84 -4.00 8.41
CA HIS A 19 1.44 -3.61 8.49
C HIS A 19 1.03 -2.60 7.40
N ILE A 20 1.96 -1.74 6.97
CA ILE A 20 1.71 -0.71 5.97
C ILE A 20 2.76 -0.78 4.88
N LYS A 21 2.29 -0.73 3.62
CA LYS A 21 3.17 -0.56 2.47
C LYS A 21 2.74 0.66 1.66
N VAL A 22 3.71 1.50 1.31
CA VAL A 22 3.49 2.73 0.58
C VAL A 22 4.10 2.62 -0.81
N PHE A 23 3.33 2.94 -1.84
CA PHE A 23 3.72 2.90 -3.23
C PHE A 23 3.62 4.30 -3.85
N ALA A 24 4.52 4.57 -4.79
CA ALA A 24 4.54 5.85 -5.51
C ALA A 24 3.49 5.94 -6.61
N THR A 25 3.00 4.81 -7.14
CA THR A 25 1.97 4.73 -8.17
C THR A 25 1.08 3.51 -7.95
N ILE A 26 -0.12 3.48 -8.54
CA ILE A 26 -1.03 2.31 -8.48
C ILE A 26 -0.42 1.09 -9.16
N GLU A 27 0.28 1.26 -10.28
CA GLU A 27 0.88 0.16 -11.04
C GLU A 27 2.00 -0.53 -10.24
N ALA A 28 2.72 0.23 -9.41
CA ALA A 28 3.71 -0.33 -8.49
C ALA A 28 3.06 -1.17 -7.37
N ALA A 29 1.84 -0.79 -6.94
CA ALA A 29 1.07 -1.57 -5.98
C ALA A 29 0.52 -2.86 -6.63
N GLU A 30 -0.14 -2.73 -7.80
CA GLU A 30 -0.70 -3.87 -8.56
C GLU A 30 0.37 -4.93 -8.88
N LYS A 31 1.52 -4.51 -9.38
CA LYS A 31 2.64 -5.43 -9.65
C LYS A 31 3.14 -6.13 -8.38
N TRP A 32 3.13 -5.45 -7.23
CA TRP A 32 3.51 -6.08 -5.97
C TRP A 32 2.46 -7.08 -5.50
N PHE A 33 1.17 -6.80 -5.70
CA PHE A 33 0.07 -7.69 -5.36
C PHE A 33 0.12 -9.02 -6.12
N GLU A 34 0.48 -9.02 -7.41
CA GLU A 34 0.64 -10.24 -8.22
C GLU A 34 1.48 -11.33 -7.54
N GLU A 35 2.52 -10.94 -6.80
CA GLU A 35 3.46 -11.87 -6.17
C GLU A 35 3.25 -12.06 -4.66
N ASN A 36 2.65 -11.08 -3.97
CA ASN A 36 2.66 -11.02 -2.50
C ASN A 36 1.27 -11.15 -1.88
N ASP A 37 0.25 -10.54 -2.51
CA ASP A 37 -1.12 -10.57 -2.02
C ASP A 37 -2.08 -10.32 -3.21
N PRO A 38 -2.47 -11.36 -3.95
CA PRO A 38 -3.29 -11.21 -5.16
C PRO A 38 -4.68 -10.62 -4.94
N GLU A 39 -5.16 -10.65 -3.69
CA GLU A 39 -6.43 -10.04 -3.27
C GLU A 39 -6.23 -8.67 -2.61
N GLY A 40 -4.97 -8.23 -2.51
CA GLY A 40 -4.57 -6.97 -1.90
C GLY A 40 -5.09 -5.75 -2.66
N MET A 41 -5.34 -4.67 -1.91
CA MET A 41 -5.81 -3.40 -2.46
C MET A 41 -5.10 -2.24 -1.77
N ALA A 42 -4.64 -1.27 -2.57
CA ALA A 42 -4.09 -0.02 -2.08
C ALA A 42 -5.04 1.14 -2.41
N PHE A 43 -5.10 2.12 -1.51
CA PHE A 43 -5.94 3.31 -1.67
C PHE A 43 -5.07 4.56 -1.86
N GLU A 44 -5.52 5.49 -2.69
CA GLU A 44 -4.83 6.74 -2.97
C GLU A 44 -5.00 7.74 -1.82
N TYR A 45 -3.90 8.37 -1.40
CA TYR A 45 -3.88 9.43 -0.39
C TYR A 45 -3.04 10.61 -0.86
N GLU A 46 -3.50 11.83 -0.58
CA GLU A 46 -2.73 13.05 -0.76
C GLU A 46 -1.67 13.22 0.34
N VAL A 47 -0.45 13.57 -0.04
CA VAL A 47 0.61 13.94 0.89
C VAL A 47 0.44 15.40 1.29
N LEU A 48 0.20 15.63 2.58
CA LEU A 48 0.11 16.96 3.18
C LEU A 48 1.51 17.51 3.50
N GLU A 49 1.70 18.82 3.38
CA GLU A 49 2.93 19.55 3.76
C GLU A 49 2.94 19.96 5.23
#